data_AF-A0A2U1NP84-F1
#
_entry.id   AF-A0A2U1NP84-F1
#
_cell.length_a   1.000
_cell.length_b   1.000
_cell.length_c   1.000
_cell.angle_alpha   90.00
_cell.angle_beta   90.00
_cell.angle_gamma   90.00
#
_symmetry.space_group_name_H-M   'P 1'
#
loop_
_entity.id
_entity.type
_entity.pdbx_description
1 polymer ?
#
loop_
_entity_poly.entity_id
_entity_poly.type
_entity_poly.pdbx_seq_one_letter_code
_entity_poly.pdbx_strand_id
1 'polypeptide(L)'
;MDQLHIFCVFKNVGIEVIPNQYILRRWTNNLIPATLRNKRNRYGEKNEIVKNYASEATSIVDYCVHMLSKDEPRLSAFVEKLKLLKIDVEADRPNPPSKDKLDNLEELVGVPKPAERTVNNPSFCNAKGRKKLRIKGGKEQALDKNKKNKNTCSLCGETDGHNRRTCPKKYVVEDELDQPEVTREEDNLDQSEVTA
;
A
#
# COMPACT_ATOMS: atom_id res chain seq x y z
N MET A 1 14.62 -22.30 22.84
CA MET A 1 14.74 -23.62 22.22
C MET A 1 14.37 -23.49 20.76
N ASP A 2 15.37 -23.57 19.90
CA ASP A 2 15.18 -23.39 18.46
C ASP A 2 14.36 -24.55 17.89
N GLN A 3 13.38 -24.19 17.06
CA GLN A 3 12.30 -25.07 16.58
C GLN A 3 12.79 -26.30 15.81
N LEU A 4 14.05 -26.34 15.39
CA LEU A 4 14.70 -27.48 14.73
C LEU A 4 15.08 -28.61 15.70
N HIS A 5 15.34 -28.31 16.98
CA HIS A 5 15.79 -29.33 17.93
C HIS A 5 14.73 -30.39 18.20
N ILE A 6 13.45 -30.00 18.30
CA ILE A 6 12.37 -30.94 18.66
C ILE A 6 12.08 -31.96 17.55
N PHE A 7 12.18 -31.55 16.28
CA PHE A 7 12.05 -32.47 15.15
C PHE A 7 13.21 -33.46 15.07
N CYS A 8 14.43 -33.04 15.44
CA CYS A 8 15.59 -33.90 15.52
C CYS A 8 15.40 -35.00 16.57
N VAL A 9 14.86 -34.64 17.75
CA VAL A 9 14.53 -35.60 18.82
C VAL A 9 13.45 -36.58 18.36
N PHE A 10 12.36 -36.12 17.74
CA PHE A 10 11.31 -37.02 17.24
C PHE A 10 11.79 -37.99 16.17
N LYS A 11 12.68 -37.54 15.28
CA LYS A 11 13.30 -38.39 14.26
C LYS A 11 14.20 -39.47 14.88
N ASN A 12 15.00 -39.11 15.90
CA ASN A 12 15.89 -40.06 16.57
C ASN A 12 15.14 -41.11 17.40
N VAL A 13 13.93 -40.78 17.87
CA VAL A 13 13.06 -41.68 18.65
C VAL A 13 12.14 -42.52 17.74
N GLY A 14 12.19 -42.33 16.42
CA GLY A 14 11.39 -43.11 15.46
C GLY A 14 9.91 -42.79 15.48
N ILE A 15 9.52 -41.58 15.90
CA ILE A 15 8.12 -41.15 15.90
C ILE A 15 7.71 -40.80 14.46
N GLU A 16 6.89 -41.65 13.85
CA GLU A 16 6.40 -41.46 12.48
C GLU A 16 5.32 -40.36 12.37
N VAL A 17 4.55 -40.15 13.44
CA VAL A 17 3.44 -39.18 13.47
C VAL A 17 3.52 -38.32 14.71
N ILE A 18 3.58 -37.00 14.53
CA ILE A 18 3.60 -36.04 15.63
C ILE A 18 2.18 -35.97 16.24
N PRO A 19 2.01 -36.22 17.55
CA PRO A 19 0.71 -36.09 18.20
C PRO A 19 0.14 -34.68 18.06
N ASN A 20 -1.17 -34.58 17.83
CA ASN A 20 -1.87 -33.30 17.57
C ASN A 20 -1.63 -32.23 18.65
N GLN A 21 -1.45 -32.64 19.91
CA GLN A 21 -1.17 -31.73 21.03
C GLN A 21 0.15 -30.94 20.88
N TYR A 22 1.09 -31.44 20.09
CA TYR A 22 2.38 -30.77 19.81
C TYR A 22 2.35 -29.97 18.49
N ILE A 23 1.27 -30.05 17.72
CA ILE A 23 1.12 -29.29 16.47
C ILE A 23 0.57 -27.90 16.80
N LEU A 24 1.47 -26.90 16.83
CA LEU A 24 1.09 -25.52 17.08
C LEU A 24 0.35 -24.91 15.87
N ARG A 25 -0.67 -24.08 16.13
CA ARG A 25 -1.44 -23.36 15.08
C ARG A 25 -0.57 -22.58 14.08
N ARG A 26 0.55 -22.04 14.53
CA ARG A 26 1.51 -21.32 13.66
C ARG A 26 2.16 -22.24 12.61
N TRP A 27 2.24 -23.55 12.85
CA TRP A 27 2.75 -24.54 11.91
C TRP A 27 1.72 -24.95 10.88
N THR A 28 0.43 -24.78 11.18
CA THR A 28 -0.67 -25.14 10.28
C THR A 28 -1.19 -23.97 9.44
N ASN A 29 -0.86 -22.73 9.81
CA ASN A 29 -1.40 -21.52 9.18
C ASN A 29 -1.06 -21.33 7.69
N ASN A 30 -0.01 -21.99 7.18
CA ASN A 30 0.37 -21.93 5.75
C ASN A 30 0.54 -23.34 5.16
N LEU A 31 -0.14 -24.34 5.71
CA LEU A 31 -0.14 -25.67 5.12
C LEU A 31 -0.86 -25.60 3.78
N ILE A 32 -0.08 -25.64 2.70
CA ILE A 32 -0.61 -25.89 1.36
C ILE A 32 -1.36 -27.22 1.42
N PRO A 33 -2.68 -27.26 1.16
CA PRO A 33 -3.46 -28.48 1.12
C PRO A 33 -2.75 -29.55 0.28
N ALA A 34 -2.81 -30.81 0.70
CA ALA A 34 -2.15 -31.91 -0.02
C ALA A 34 -2.59 -31.98 -1.49
N THR A 35 -3.83 -31.57 -1.77
CA THR A 35 -4.39 -31.43 -3.12
C THR A 35 -3.66 -30.36 -3.95
N LEU A 36 -3.19 -29.27 -3.35
CA LEU A 36 -2.47 -28.19 -4.01
C LEU A 36 -0.95 -28.41 -4.05
N ARG A 37 -0.41 -29.41 -3.33
CA ARG A 37 1.00 -29.80 -3.41
C ARG A 37 1.37 -30.48 -4.73
N ASN A 38 0.41 -31.11 -5.40
CA ASN A 38 0.64 -31.67 -6.73
C ASN A 38 0.62 -30.55 -7.77
N LYS A 39 1.77 -30.31 -8.43
CA LYS A 39 1.96 -29.36 -9.55
C LYS A 39 0.95 -29.51 -10.70
N ARG A 40 0.18 -30.60 -10.75
CA ARG A 40 -0.90 -30.85 -11.72
C ARG A 40 -2.19 -30.07 -11.46
N ASN A 41 -2.46 -29.64 -10.22
CA ASN A 41 -3.66 -28.86 -9.92
C ASN A 41 -3.38 -27.37 -10.12
N ARG A 42 -3.49 -26.90 -11.38
CA ARG A 42 -3.61 -25.47 -11.65
C ARG A 42 -5.00 -24.99 -11.25
N TYR A 43 -5.10 -23.73 -10.84
CA TYR A 43 -6.37 -23.04 -10.60
C TYR A 43 -7.23 -23.10 -11.88
N GLY A 44 -8.41 -23.69 -11.80
CA GLY A 44 -9.33 -23.87 -12.92
C GLY A 44 -10.49 -24.80 -12.58
N GLU A 45 -11.59 -24.68 -13.32
CA GLU A 45 -12.77 -25.53 -13.21
C GLU A 45 -12.39 -27.00 -13.47
N LYS A 46 -12.81 -27.91 -12.60
CA LYS A 46 -12.47 -29.33 -12.70
C LYS A 46 -13.29 -29.97 -13.81
N ASN A 47 -12.75 -30.00 -15.03
CA ASN A 47 -13.33 -30.81 -16.08
C ASN A 47 -13.05 -32.30 -15.79
N GLU A 48 -14.02 -32.98 -15.20
CA GLU A 48 -13.91 -34.38 -14.80
C GLU A 48 -13.64 -35.31 -15.98
N ILE A 49 -14.20 -35.01 -17.16
CA ILE A 49 -13.98 -35.77 -18.40
C ILE A 49 -12.51 -35.69 -18.81
N VAL A 50 -11.95 -34.48 -18.87
CA VAL A 50 -10.53 -34.27 -19.20
C VAL A 50 -9.62 -34.96 -18.17
N LYS A 51 -9.98 -34.91 -16.89
CA LYS A 51 -9.23 -35.60 -15.84
C LYS A 51 -9.26 -37.13 -16.02
N ASN A 52 -10.39 -37.70 -16.40
CA ASN A 52 -10.52 -39.13 -16.64
C ASN A 52 -9.64 -39.56 -17.83
N TYR A 53 -9.71 -38.85 -18.95
CA TYR A 53 -8.83 -39.12 -20.11
C TYR A 53 -7.34 -38.97 -19.77
N ALA A 54 -6.96 -37.95 -19.00
CA ALA A 54 -5.57 -37.78 -18.56
C ALA A 54 -5.09 -38.93 -17.66
N SER A 55 -6.00 -39.46 -16.82
CA SER A 55 -5.71 -40.59 -15.95
C SER A 55 -5.59 -41.89 -16.75
N GLU A 56 -6.48 -42.11 -17.71
CA GLU A 56 -6.46 -43.24 -18.64
C GLU A 56 -5.19 -43.26 -19.49
N ALA A 57 -4.83 -42.13 -20.09
CA ALA A 57 -3.59 -42.00 -20.87
C ALA A 57 -2.34 -42.32 -20.02
N THR A 58 -2.30 -41.83 -18.77
CA THR A 58 -1.21 -42.15 -17.84
C THR A 58 -1.17 -43.66 -17.54
N SER A 59 -2.32 -44.27 -17.25
CA SER A 59 -2.43 -45.71 -16.97
C SER A 59 -1.97 -46.58 -18.13
N ILE A 60 -2.28 -46.19 -19.38
CA ILE A 60 -1.83 -46.91 -20.57
C ILE A 60 -0.29 -46.86 -20.68
N VAL A 61 0.29 -45.68 -20.53
CA VAL A 61 1.76 -45.52 -20.59
C VAL A 61 2.43 -46.32 -19.47
N ASP A 62 1.94 -46.24 -18.24
CA ASP A 62 2.48 -46.98 -17.10
C ASP A 62 2.42 -48.50 -17.33
N TYR A 63 1.30 -49.00 -17.87
CA TYR A 63 1.15 -50.41 -18.23
C TYR A 63 2.16 -50.84 -19.30
N CYS A 64 2.32 -50.06 -20.37
CA CYS A 64 3.31 -50.33 -21.41
C CYS A 64 4.74 -50.36 -20.84
N VAL A 65 5.10 -49.40 -19.98
CA VAL A 65 6.41 -49.36 -19.33
C VAL A 65 6.62 -50.58 -18.44
N HIS A 66 5.60 -50.99 -17.66
CA HIS A 66 5.66 -52.18 -16.84
C HIS A 66 5.93 -53.44 -17.68
N MET A 67 5.18 -53.61 -18.78
CA MET A 67 5.31 -54.77 -19.68
C MET A 67 6.65 -54.81 -20.42
N LEU A 68 7.20 -53.65 -20.77
CA LEU A 68 8.47 -53.53 -21.50
C LEU A 68 9.69 -53.39 -20.57
N SER A 69 9.50 -53.33 -19.26
CA SER A 69 10.55 -53.01 -18.28
C SER A 69 11.80 -53.90 -18.32
N LYS A 70 11.68 -55.12 -18.85
CA LYS A 70 12.79 -56.10 -18.96
C LYS A 70 13.43 -56.16 -20.35
N ASP A 71 12.86 -55.46 -21.34
CA ASP A 71 13.31 -55.46 -22.73
C ASP A 71 13.77 -54.05 -23.11
N GLU A 72 15.05 -53.78 -22.88
CA GLU A 72 15.69 -52.49 -23.14
C GLU A 72 15.46 -51.99 -24.59
N PRO A 73 15.74 -52.76 -25.66
CA PRO A 73 15.57 -52.26 -27.02
C PRO A 73 14.11 -51.92 -27.35
N ARG A 74 13.14 -52.70 -26.86
CA ARG A 74 11.72 -52.38 -27.06
C ARG A 74 11.27 -51.18 -26.25
N LEU A 75 11.75 -51.02 -25.01
CA LEU A 75 11.45 -49.86 -24.18
C LEU A 75 12.04 -48.58 -24.80
N SER A 76 13.26 -48.65 -25.34
CA SER A 76 13.88 -47.54 -26.07
C SER A 76 13.06 -47.13 -27.30
N ALA A 77 12.64 -48.10 -28.12
CA ALA A 77 11.77 -47.83 -29.27
C ALA A 77 10.42 -47.23 -28.88
N PHE A 78 9.87 -47.63 -27.72
CA PHE A 78 8.63 -47.05 -27.19
C PHE A 78 8.83 -45.58 -26.75
N VAL A 79 9.95 -45.26 -26.11
CA VAL A 79 10.30 -43.89 -25.72
C VAL A 79 10.45 -42.99 -26.95
N GLU A 80 11.07 -43.47 -28.03
CA GLU A 80 11.18 -42.68 -29.28
C GLU A 80 9.80 -42.37 -29.88
N LYS A 81 8.86 -43.32 -29.84
CA LYS A 81 7.47 -43.06 -30.26
C LYS A 81 6.79 -41.99 -29.40
N LEU A 82 7.01 -42.01 -28.08
CA LEU A 82 6.47 -40.98 -27.18
C LEU A 82 7.08 -39.60 -27.44
N LYS A 83 8.36 -39.53 -27.82
CA LYS A 83 9.01 -38.27 -28.21
C LYS A 83 8.41 -37.69 -29.48
N LEU A 84 8.13 -38.53 -30.48
CA LEU A 84 7.47 -38.09 -31.72
C LEU A 84 6.07 -37.56 -31.43
N LEU A 85 5.25 -38.30 -30.67
CA LEU A 85 3.92 -37.86 -30.25
C LEU A 85 3.98 -36.52 -29.49
N LYS A 86 4.99 -36.32 -28.65
CA LYS A 86 5.19 -35.06 -27.92
C LYS A 86 5.41 -33.89 -28.89
N ILE A 87 6.22 -34.07 -29.93
CA ILE A 87 6.49 -33.03 -30.94
C ILE A 87 5.20 -32.66 -31.67
N ASP A 88 4.40 -33.65 -32.06
CA ASP A 88 3.12 -33.42 -32.75
C ASP A 88 2.15 -32.63 -31.87
N VAL A 89 2.02 -32.99 -30.58
CA VAL A 89 1.20 -32.27 -29.60
C VAL A 89 1.69 -30.84 -29.35
N GLU A 90 3.01 -30.62 -29.36
CA GLU A 90 3.60 -29.29 -29.23
C GLU A 90 3.38 -28.44 -30.48
N ALA A 91 3.36 -29.05 -31.67
CA ALA A 91 3.07 -28.38 -32.93
C ALA A 91 1.58 -27.99 -33.07
N ASP A 92 0.68 -28.86 -32.62
CA ASP A 92 -0.77 -28.62 -32.62
C ASP A 92 -1.21 -27.57 -31.59
N ARG A 93 -0.36 -27.27 -30.60
CA ARG A 93 -0.63 -26.20 -29.67
C ARG A 93 -0.38 -24.87 -30.38
N PRO A 94 -1.41 -24.04 -30.65
CA PRO A 94 -1.16 -22.71 -31.17
C PRO A 94 -0.24 -22.02 -30.19
N ASN A 95 0.96 -21.63 -30.63
CA ASN A 95 1.80 -20.72 -29.88
C ASN A 95 0.95 -19.47 -29.70
N PRO A 96 0.40 -19.19 -28.49
CA PRO A 96 -0.36 -17.97 -28.35
C PRO A 96 0.64 -16.86 -28.69
N PRO A 97 0.29 -15.91 -29.60
CA PRO A 97 1.12 -14.72 -29.76
C PRO A 97 1.37 -14.20 -28.36
N SER A 98 2.60 -13.77 -28.05
CA SER A 98 2.96 -13.33 -26.70
C SER A 98 1.93 -12.29 -26.26
N LYS A 99 0.90 -12.73 -25.54
CA LYS A 99 -0.19 -11.85 -25.11
C LYS A 99 0.52 -10.84 -24.23
N ASP A 100 0.30 -9.56 -24.50
CA ASP A 100 0.88 -8.52 -23.68
C ASP A 100 0.53 -8.82 -22.22
N LYS A 101 1.43 -8.50 -21.28
CA LYS A 101 1.22 -8.81 -19.85
C LYS A 101 -0.13 -8.29 -19.33
N LEU A 102 -0.67 -7.25 -20.00
CA LEU A 102 -1.95 -6.64 -19.73
C LEU A 102 -3.14 -7.50 -20.19
N ASP A 103 -3.07 -8.15 -21.34
CA ASP A 103 -4.16 -8.99 -21.86
C ASP A 103 -4.34 -10.26 -21.01
N ASN A 104 -3.23 -10.80 -20.50
CA ASN A 104 -3.27 -11.94 -19.57
C ASN A 104 -3.90 -11.56 -18.22
N LEU A 105 -3.81 -10.29 -17.81
CA LEU A 105 -4.38 -9.81 -16.55
C LEU A 105 -5.90 -9.71 -16.66
N GLU A 106 -6.42 -9.22 -17.79
CA GLU A 106 -7.85 -9.15 -18.08
C GLU A 106 -8.49 -10.55 -18.08
N GLU A 107 -7.85 -11.53 -18.74
CA GLU A 107 -8.29 -12.92 -18.74
C GLU A 107 -8.27 -13.55 -17.33
N LEU A 108 -7.24 -13.25 -16.53
CA LEU A 108 -7.09 -13.80 -15.18
C LEU A 108 -8.08 -13.20 -14.16
N VAL A 109 -8.36 -11.90 -14.29
CA VAL A 109 -9.21 -11.16 -13.35
C VAL A 109 -10.67 -11.14 -13.82
N GLY A 110 -10.94 -11.42 -15.10
CA GLY A 110 -12.27 -11.39 -15.72
C GLY A 110 -12.87 -9.99 -15.82
N VAL A 111 -12.03 -8.95 -15.65
CA VAL A 111 -12.44 -7.55 -15.66
C VAL A 111 -11.76 -6.86 -16.83
N PRO A 112 -12.53 -6.29 -17.77
CA PRO A 112 -11.96 -5.60 -18.92
C PRO A 112 -11.15 -4.39 -18.47
N LYS A 113 -10.06 -4.11 -19.17
CA LYS A 113 -9.26 -2.92 -18.90
C LYS A 113 -10.14 -1.67 -19.00
N PRO A 114 -10.26 -0.85 -17.93
CA PRO A 114 -11.01 0.39 -18.02
C PRO A 114 -10.33 1.35 -18.99
N ALA A 115 -11.12 1.98 -19.88
CA ALA A 115 -10.64 2.92 -20.90
C ALA A 115 -9.92 4.13 -20.28
N GLU A 116 -10.27 4.49 -19.05
CA GLU A 116 -9.68 5.59 -18.30
C GLU A 116 -9.26 5.15 -16.90
N ARG A 117 -8.09 5.60 -16.46
CA ARG A 117 -7.51 5.23 -15.17
C ARG A 117 -8.10 6.13 -14.07
N THR A 118 -9.26 5.78 -13.56
CA THR A 118 -9.96 6.50 -12.46
C THR A 118 -9.41 6.20 -11.06
N VAL A 119 -8.31 5.44 -10.96
CA VAL A 119 -7.67 5.13 -9.66
C VAL A 119 -6.85 6.33 -9.21
N ASN A 120 -7.49 7.21 -8.44
CA ASN A 120 -6.80 8.25 -7.70
C ASN A 120 -6.03 7.64 -6.54
N ASN A 121 -4.84 8.16 -6.25
CA ASN A 121 -4.15 7.81 -5.01
C ASN A 121 -5.08 8.11 -3.83
N PRO A 122 -5.15 7.21 -2.82
CA PRO A 122 -5.86 7.53 -1.60
C PRO A 122 -5.31 8.85 -1.04
N SER A 123 -6.23 9.73 -0.59
CA SER A 123 -5.85 10.98 0.05
C SER A 123 -4.75 10.72 1.08
N PHE A 124 -3.68 11.51 1.06
CA PHE A 124 -2.52 11.37 1.95
C PHE A 124 -2.96 10.92 3.36
N CYS A 125 -2.71 9.66 3.67
CA CYS A 125 -3.11 9.09 4.95
C CYS A 125 -1.98 9.34 5.94
N ASN A 126 -2.32 9.95 7.08
CA ASN A 126 -1.35 10.16 8.15
C ASN A 126 -0.74 8.81 8.57
N ALA A 127 0.59 8.74 8.61
CA ALA A 127 1.30 7.57 9.12
C ALA A 127 0.72 7.16 10.47
N LYS A 128 0.53 5.85 10.65
CA LYS A 128 0.00 5.26 11.89
C LYS A 128 0.85 5.77 13.07
N GLY A 129 0.22 6.47 14.02
CA GLY A 129 0.91 7.12 15.15
C GLY A 129 0.97 8.65 15.07
N ARG A 130 0.61 9.28 13.93
CA ARG A 130 0.49 10.75 13.82
C ARG A 130 -0.90 11.24 14.20
N LYS A 131 -1.42 10.81 15.36
CA LYS A 131 -2.62 11.43 15.94
C LYS A 131 -2.29 11.97 17.34
N LYS A 132 -2.45 13.29 17.44
CA LYS A 132 -2.24 14.20 18.56
C LYS A 132 -0.77 14.62 18.72
N LEU A 133 -0.54 15.94 18.62
CA LEU A 133 0.64 16.60 19.14
C LEU A 133 0.98 15.96 20.50
N ARG A 134 2.28 15.75 20.75
CA ARG A 134 2.81 15.22 22.00
C ARG A 134 2.00 15.74 23.20
N ILE A 135 1.45 14.82 23.99
CA ILE A 135 0.73 15.19 25.22
C ILE A 135 1.73 15.92 26.11
N LYS A 136 1.51 17.22 26.34
CA LYS A 136 2.36 18.03 27.22
C LYS A 136 2.21 17.49 28.65
N GLY A 137 3.34 17.19 29.29
CA GLY A 137 3.38 16.79 30.69
C GLY A 137 2.93 17.92 31.62
N GLY A 138 2.53 17.60 32.86
CA GLY A 138 2.01 18.59 33.82
C GLY A 138 2.97 19.78 34.06
N LYS A 139 4.28 19.53 34.08
CA LYS A 139 5.32 20.58 34.20
C LYS A 139 5.28 21.57 33.05
N GLU A 140 5.10 21.11 31.82
CA GLU A 140 5.05 21.98 30.64
C GLU A 140 3.77 22.80 30.60
N GLN A 141 2.63 22.20 30.98
CA GLN A 141 1.36 22.92 31.09
C GLN A 141 1.43 24.01 32.17
N ALA A 142 2.09 23.74 33.31
CA ALA A 142 2.28 24.73 34.36
C ALA A 142 3.17 25.89 33.92
N LEU A 143 4.25 25.62 33.16
CA LEU A 143 5.13 26.66 32.62
C LEU A 143 4.43 27.54 31.58
N ASP A 144 3.62 26.96 30.69
CA ASP A 144 2.84 27.74 29.71
C ASP A 144 1.79 28.63 30.40
N LYS A 145 1.11 28.12 31.44
CA LYS A 145 0.13 28.89 32.22
C LYS A 145 0.77 29.98 33.09
N ASN A 146 2.03 29.81 33.50
CA ASN A 146 2.77 30.78 34.31
C ASN A 146 3.56 31.81 33.47
N LYS A 147 3.31 31.90 32.17
CA LYS A 147 3.85 33.00 31.35
C LYS A 147 3.15 34.29 31.77
N LYS A 148 3.86 35.12 32.54
CA LYS A 148 3.39 36.47 32.90
C LYS A 148 3.19 37.28 31.62
N ASN A 149 2.03 37.90 31.47
CA ASN A 149 1.78 38.85 30.39
C ASN A 149 2.80 39.98 30.49
N LYS A 150 3.33 40.44 29.35
CA LYS A 150 4.15 41.65 29.32
C LYS A 150 3.26 42.83 29.73
N ASN A 151 3.75 43.67 30.64
CA ASN A 151 3.02 44.86 31.06
C ASN A 151 2.82 45.79 29.86
N THR A 152 1.58 46.19 29.58
CA THR A 152 1.25 47.21 28.58
C THR A 152 1.36 48.61 29.19
N CYS A 153 1.81 49.57 28.41
CA CYS A 153 1.73 50.98 28.78
C CYS A 153 0.26 51.44 28.74
N SER A 154 -0.25 51.99 29.85
CA SER A 154 -1.65 52.42 29.92
C SER A 154 -1.96 53.74 29.18
N LEU A 155 -0.96 54.41 28.60
CA LEU A 155 -1.15 55.61 27.76
C LEU A 155 -1.21 55.29 26.26
N CYS A 156 -0.32 54.43 25.78
CA CYS A 156 -0.22 54.11 24.35
C CYS A 156 -0.63 52.66 24.00
N GLY A 157 -0.88 51.82 25.00
CA GLY A 157 -1.25 50.41 24.83
C GLY A 157 -0.11 49.47 24.46
N GLU A 158 1.10 49.98 24.19
CA GLU A 158 2.21 49.17 23.70
C GLU A 158 2.86 48.31 24.81
N THR A 159 3.36 47.12 24.44
CA THR A 159 4.06 46.19 25.36
C THR A 159 5.58 46.34 25.33
N ASP A 160 6.07 47.42 24.71
CA ASP A 160 7.47 47.60 24.33
C ASP A 160 8.36 48.09 25.49
N GLY A 161 8.26 47.43 26.64
CA GLY A 161 9.21 47.59 27.75
C GLY A 161 9.10 48.89 28.56
N HIS A 162 8.11 49.75 28.30
CA HIS A 162 7.92 51.01 29.02
C HIS A 162 6.57 51.07 29.75
N ASN A 163 6.44 51.98 30.71
CA ASN A 163 5.20 52.20 31.47
C ASN A 163 4.65 53.62 31.21
N ARG A 164 3.50 53.95 31.80
CA ARG A 164 2.87 55.27 31.66
C ARG A 164 3.80 56.44 32.00
N ARG A 165 4.72 56.26 32.97
CA ARG A 165 5.63 57.34 33.40
C ARG A 165 6.75 57.58 32.40
N THR A 166 7.17 56.54 31.68
CA THR A 166 8.26 56.57 30.70
C THR A 166 7.76 56.50 29.25
N CYS A 167 6.48 56.77 29.02
CA CYS A 167 5.88 56.69 27.69
C CYS A 167 6.39 57.85 26.80
N PRO A 168 6.98 57.56 25.63
CA PRO A 168 7.50 58.61 24.74
C PRO A 168 6.38 59.51 24.18
N LYS A 169 5.16 58.98 24.01
CA LYS A 169 3.98 59.76 23.57
C LYS A 169 3.48 60.77 24.62
N LYS A 170 4.05 60.77 25.83
CA LYS A 170 3.68 61.73 26.88
C LYS A 170 4.06 63.17 26.53
N TYR A 171 5.10 63.37 25.71
CA TYR A 171 5.66 64.69 25.40
C TYR A 171 5.29 65.21 24.01
N VAL A 172 4.41 64.53 23.27
CA VAL A 172 4.02 64.91 21.90
C VAL A 172 2.78 65.81 21.88
N VAL A 173 2.12 66.02 23.03
CA VAL A 173 0.78 66.66 23.10
C VAL A 173 0.84 68.18 23.33
N GLU A 174 2.01 68.77 23.54
CA GLU A 174 2.12 70.20 23.92
C GLU A 174 2.41 71.17 22.74
N ASP A 175 2.67 70.70 21.51
CA ASP A 175 3.10 71.57 20.39
C ASP A 175 2.04 71.83 19.28
N GLU A 176 0.80 71.36 19.40
CA GLU A 176 -0.25 71.56 18.36
C GLU A 176 -1.44 72.45 18.79
N LEU A 177 -1.18 73.52 19.55
CA LEU A 177 -2.18 74.55 19.87
C LEU A 177 -1.57 75.96 19.81
N ASP A 178 -1.13 76.38 18.63
CA ASP A 178 -1.10 77.81 18.29
C ASP A 178 -0.94 78.01 16.78
N GLN A 179 -2.06 78.11 16.07
CA GLN A 179 -2.22 79.07 14.98
C GLN A 179 -3.72 79.23 14.60
N PRO A 180 -4.23 80.47 14.57
CA PRO A 180 -5.65 80.75 14.41
C PRO A 180 -6.13 80.64 12.96
N GLU A 181 -7.36 80.15 12.85
CA GLU A 181 -8.22 80.05 11.68
C GLU A 181 -8.49 81.43 11.04
N VAL A 182 -8.30 81.54 9.73
CA VAL A 182 -8.89 82.61 8.91
C VAL A 182 -9.70 81.98 7.79
N THR A 183 -11.00 81.96 7.99
CA THR A 183 -12.05 81.64 7.01
C THR A 183 -12.22 82.78 6.01
N ARG A 184 -12.39 82.46 4.72
CA ARG A 184 -13.18 83.24 3.74
C ARG A 184 -13.84 82.28 2.73
N GLU A 185 -15.12 82.04 2.94
CA GLU A 185 -16.27 82.15 2.00
C GLU A 185 -15.90 82.54 0.53
N GLU A 186 -16.50 82.05 -0.56
CA GLU A 186 -17.85 81.57 -0.83
C GLU A 186 -17.90 81.01 -2.27
N ASP A 187 -18.94 80.21 -2.53
CA ASP A 187 -19.68 80.02 -3.79
C ASP A 187 -19.27 79.07 -4.94
N ASN A 188 -20.25 78.19 -5.21
CA ASN A 188 -20.52 77.37 -6.37
C ASN A 188 -20.49 78.17 -7.68
N LEU A 189 -20.07 77.55 -8.80
CA LEU A 189 -20.98 77.14 -9.89
C LEU A 189 -20.25 76.35 -10.99
N ASP A 190 -21.01 75.38 -11.48
CA ASP A 190 -20.96 74.49 -12.65
C ASP A 190 -20.30 74.97 -13.98
N GLN A 191 -20.05 73.97 -14.85
CA GLN A 191 -19.98 73.99 -16.33
C GLN A 191 -18.62 73.87 -17.06
N SER A 192 -18.39 72.64 -17.52
CA SER A 192 -18.16 72.22 -18.93
C SER A 192 -17.16 72.96 -19.86
N GLU A 193 -16.35 72.11 -20.50
CA GLU A 193 -16.05 72.07 -21.95
C GLU A 193 -14.95 72.96 -22.61
N VAL A 194 -13.99 72.23 -23.21
CA VAL A 194 -13.23 72.39 -24.47
C VAL A 194 -12.48 73.69 -24.88
N THR A 195 -11.17 73.47 -25.11
CA THR A 195 -10.27 73.83 -26.24
C THR A 195 -9.81 75.27 -26.52
N ALA A 196 -8.48 75.33 -26.73
CA ALA A 196 -7.70 76.05 -27.77
C ALA A 196 -7.84 77.58 -27.92
#